data_AF-A0A831NGJ0-F1
#
_entry.id   AF-A0A831NGJ0-F1
#
_cell.length_a   1.000
_cell.length_b   1.000
_cell.length_c   1.000
_cell.angle_alpha   90.00
_cell.angle_beta   90.00
_cell.angle_gamma   90.00
#
_symmetry.space_group_name_H-M   'P 1'
#
loop_
_entity.id
_entity.type
_entity.pdbx_description
1 polymer ?
#
loop_
_entity_poly.entity_id
_entity_poly.type
_entity_poly.pdbx_seq_one_letter_code
_entity_poly.pdbx_strand_id
1 'polypeptide(L)'
;MIQPGVAIMDLAKAKKAIQVAKGIADVIVVSMHSGTEYTDVPNQRQTSFARGAVDAGADLVIGHHPHWTQTVEEYKGKYIFYSLGNFVFDQMWSQKTREGEIVKIYFSKDGVEKYDLTRIVIDDYSRPRIVQP
;
A
#
# COMPACT_ATOMS: atom_id res chain seq x y z
N MET A 1 -12.36 -24.05 4.22
CA MET A 1 -12.86 -23.97 2.84
C MET A 1 -12.65 -22.55 2.33
N ILE A 2 -11.93 -22.38 1.23
CA ILE A 2 -11.78 -21.07 0.55
C ILE A 2 -12.99 -20.93 -0.38
N GLN A 3 -13.76 -19.86 -0.25
CA GLN A 3 -14.85 -19.56 -1.19
C GLN A 3 -14.40 -18.49 -2.19
N PRO A 4 -14.75 -18.63 -3.48
CA PRO A 4 -14.52 -17.58 -4.46
C PRO A 4 -15.30 -16.32 -4.07
N GLY A 5 -14.71 -15.14 -4.28
CA GLY A 5 -15.38 -13.88 -3.99
C GLY A 5 -14.43 -12.68 -4.02
N VAL A 6 -15.00 -11.50 -3.81
CA VAL A 6 -14.25 -10.24 -3.68
C VAL A 6 -14.02 -9.94 -2.21
N ALA A 7 -12.78 -9.71 -1.82
CA ALA A 7 -12.42 -9.18 -0.51
C ALA A 7 -12.73 -7.67 -0.46
N ILE A 8 -14.01 -7.32 -0.29
CA ILE A 8 -14.43 -5.92 -0.14
C ILE A 8 -13.72 -5.30 1.05
N MET A 9 -13.26 -4.06 0.91
CA MET A 9 -12.61 -3.31 1.97
C MET A 9 -13.59 -3.07 3.14
N ASP A 10 -13.46 -3.94 4.15
CA ASP A 10 -14.25 -4.01 5.36
C ASP A 10 -13.31 -4.10 6.55
N LEU A 11 -13.29 -3.05 7.37
CA LEU A 11 -12.36 -2.94 8.49
C LEU A 11 -12.63 -4.02 9.54
N ALA A 12 -13.88 -4.38 9.83
CA ALA A 12 -14.19 -5.38 10.85
C ALA A 12 -13.68 -6.76 10.44
N LYS A 13 -13.80 -7.12 9.16
CA LYS A 13 -13.23 -8.37 8.62
C LYS A 13 -11.70 -8.33 8.63
N ALA A 14 -11.10 -7.22 8.23
CA ALA A 14 -9.65 -7.05 8.27
C ALA A 14 -9.11 -7.20 9.70
N LYS A 15 -9.75 -6.55 10.69
CA LYS A 15 -9.37 -6.68 12.11
C LYS A 15 -9.40 -8.12 12.60
N LYS A 16 -10.43 -8.89 12.24
CA LYS A 16 -10.52 -10.33 12.58
C LYS A 16 -9.39 -11.13 11.95
N ALA A 17 -9.10 -10.90 10.66
CA ALA A 17 -8.01 -11.57 9.97
C ALA A 17 -6.64 -11.25 10.58
N ILE A 18 -6.41 -9.98 10.96
CA ILE A 18 -5.19 -9.54 11.64
C ILE A 18 -5.05 -10.21 13.02
N GLN A 19 -6.14 -10.34 13.79
CA GLN A 19 -6.07 -11.07 15.08
C GLN A 19 -5.71 -12.55 14.91
N VAL A 20 -6.22 -13.20 13.87
CA VAL A 20 -5.82 -14.59 13.56
C VAL A 20 -4.35 -14.64 13.15
N ALA A 21 -3.91 -13.74 12.27
CA ALA A 21 -2.54 -13.66 11.79
C ALA A 21 -1.53 -13.42 12.93
N LYS A 22 -1.89 -12.63 13.95
CA LYS A 22 -1.05 -12.41 15.15
C LYS A 22 -0.65 -13.68 15.88
N GLY A 23 -1.44 -14.74 15.80
CA GLY A 23 -1.11 -16.02 16.43
C GLY A 23 -0.15 -16.89 15.63
N ILE A 24 0.14 -16.54 14.37
CA ILE A 24 0.82 -17.43 13.41
C ILE A 24 1.87 -16.74 12.53
N ALA A 25 2.08 -15.42 12.65
CA ALA A 25 2.99 -14.64 11.82
C ALA A 25 3.81 -13.67 12.68
N ASP A 26 5.10 -13.54 12.33
CA ASP A 26 6.00 -12.57 12.97
C ASP A 26 5.77 -11.13 12.47
N VAL A 27 5.27 -10.98 11.23
CA VAL A 27 5.00 -9.70 10.59
C VAL A 27 3.68 -9.77 9.84
N ILE A 28 2.84 -8.76 10.02
CA ILE A 28 1.53 -8.66 9.35
C ILE A 28 1.52 -7.49 8.38
N VAL A 29 1.44 -7.79 7.10
CA VAL A 29 1.28 -6.80 6.03
C VAL A 29 -0.17 -6.81 5.54
N VAL A 30 -0.81 -5.65 5.56
CA VAL A 30 -2.16 -5.47 5.00
C VAL A 30 -2.05 -4.78 3.64
N SER A 31 -2.53 -5.44 2.59
CA SER A 31 -2.67 -4.82 1.28
C SER A 31 -4.09 -4.31 1.07
N MET A 32 -4.23 -3.09 0.56
CA MET A 32 -5.52 -2.50 0.20
C MET A 32 -5.52 -1.96 -1.23
N HIS A 33 -6.66 -2.09 -1.91
CA HIS A 33 -6.90 -1.47 -3.21
C HIS A 33 -8.11 -0.54 -3.08
N SER A 34 -7.85 0.73 -2.79
CA SER A 34 -8.89 1.71 -2.47
C SER A 34 -8.36 3.13 -2.61
N GLY A 35 -9.26 4.07 -2.92
CA GLY A 35 -8.99 5.49 -2.92
C GLY A 35 -9.85 6.23 -3.91
N THR A 36 -9.57 7.51 -4.09
CA THR A 36 -10.11 8.27 -5.21
C THR A 36 -9.07 8.25 -6.32
N GLU A 37 -9.49 7.93 -7.55
CA GLU A 37 -8.58 7.93 -8.69
C GLU A 37 -7.99 9.32 -8.93
N TYR A 38 -6.72 9.34 -9.30
CA TYR A 38 -5.97 10.52 -9.73
C TYR A 38 -5.91 11.64 -8.68
N THR A 39 -5.74 11.26 -7.41
CA THR A 39 -5.45 12.18 -6.30
C THR A 39 -4.18 11.76 -5.57
N ASP A 40 -3.37 12.73 -5.14
CA ASP A 40 -2.15 12.51 -4.34
C ASP A 40 -2.43 12.50 -2.83
N VAL A 41 -3.64 12.86 -2.42
CA VAL A 41 -4.10 12.83 -1.03
C VAL A 41 -5.05 11.65 -0.80
N PRO A 42 -4.80 10.79 0.21
CA PRO A 42 -5.72 9.71 0.55
C PRO A 42 -7.03 10.25 1.11
N ASN A 43 -8.14 9.61 0.75
CA ASN A 43 -9.44 9.98 1.28
C ASN A 43 -9.66 9.42 2.71
N GLN A 44 -10.68 9.93 3.41
CA GLN A 44 -10.96 9.53 4.79
C GLN A 44 -11.20 8.03 4.94
N ARG A 45 -11.75 7.36 3.92
CA ARG A 45 -12.01 5.92 3.97
C ARG A 45 -10.71 5.12 3.95
N GLN A 46 -9.75 5.52 3.12
CA GLN A 46 -8.40 4.92 3.09
C GLN A 46 -7.70 5.11 4.44
N THR A 47 -7.64 6.35 4.95
CA THR A 47 -6.95 6.65 6.21
C THR A 47 -7.57 5.93 7.40
N SER A 48 -8.91 5.91 7.49
CA SER A 48 -9.61 5.21 8.57
C SER A 48 -9.39 3.70 8.52
N PHE A 49 -9.39 3.10 7.32
CA PHE A 49 -9.11 1.67 7.17
C PHE A 49 -7.67 1.33 7.54
N ALA A 50 -6.69 2.07 6.99
CA ALA A 50 -5.27 1.79 7.18
C ALA A 50 -4.85 1.96 8.65
N ARG A 51 -5.21 3.08 9.28
CA ARG A 51 -4.96 3.28 10.72
C ARG A 51 -5.68 2.24 11.57
N GLY A 52 -6.91 1.87 11.22
CA GLY A 52 -7.66 0.82 11.90
C GLY A 52 -7.04 -0.57 11.77
N ALA A 53 -6.33 -0.85 10.67
CA ALA A 53 -5.55 -2.08 10.49
C ALA A 53 -4.30 -2.08 11.38
N VAL A 54 -3.57 -0.96 11.43
CA VAL A 54 -2.43 -0.77 12.37
C VAL A 54 -2.91 -0.91 13.82
N ASP A 55 -4.06 -0.34 14.18
CA ASP A 55 -4.65 -0.47 15.52
C ASP A 55 -4.98 -1.92 15.90
N ALA A 56 -5.31 -2.77 14.92
CA ALA A 56 -5.49 -4.20 15.15
C ALA A 56 -4.16 -4.96 15.24
N GLY A 57 -3.06 -4.34 14.82
CA GLY A 57 -1.70 -4.83 14.88
C GLY A 57 -1.15 -5.33 13.56
N ALA A 58 -1.55 -4.71 12.45
CA ALA A 58 -0.73 -4.75 11.25
C ALA A 58 0.59 -4.00 11.48
N ASP A 59 1.68 -4.54 10.97
CA ASP A 59 3.01 -3.92 11.02
C ASP A 59 3.26 -2.96 9.85
N LEU A 60 2.52 -3.16 8.76
CA LEU A 60 2.64 -2.40 7.52
C LEU A 60 1.31 -2.42 6.77
N VAL A 61 0.95 -1.28 6.17
CA VAL A 61 -0.15 -1.20 5.20
C VAL A 61 0.38 -0.72 3.86
N ILE A 62 0.06 -1.45 2.78
CA ILE A 62 0.43 -1.09 1.40
C ILE A 62 -0.83 -0.95 0.54
N GLY A 63 -1.05 0.26 0.05
CA GLY A 63 -2.19 0.66 -0.76
C GLY A 63 -1.86 0.83 -2.23
N HIS A 64 -2.88 0.65 -3.07
CA HIS A 64 -2.93 0.94 -4.50
C HIS A 64 -4.36 1.39 -4.85
N HIS A 65 -4.62 1.65 -6.14
CA HIS A 65 -5.90 2.06 -6.78
C HIS A 65 -5.87 3.48 -7.36
N PRO A 66 -5.41 4.53 -6.66
CA PRO A 66 -5.48 5.89 -7.16
C PRO A 66 -4.75 6.18 -8.49
N HIS A 67 -3.92 5.25 -9.00
CA HIS A 67 -3.03 5.41 -10.16
C HIS A 67 -1.97 6.52 -10.04
N TRP A 68 -2.03 7.35 -8.99
CA TRP A 68 -1.00 8.29 -8.57
C TRP A 68 -0.38 7.80 -7.26
N THR A 69 0.87 8.18 -7.01
CA THR A 69 1.49 8.01 -5.69
C THR A 69 0.76 8.89 -4.66
N GLN A 70 0.63 8.38 -3.45
CA GLN A 70 0.04 9.12 -2.33
C GLN A 70 1.01 9.16 -1.14
N THR A 71 0.72 10.04 -0.19
CA THR A 71 1.55 10.24 1.02
C THR A 71 1.89 8.92 1.72
N VAL A 72 3.12 8.84 2.24
CA VAL A 72 3.50 7.81 3.22
C VAL A 72 3.28 8.37 4.61
N GLU A 73 2.55 7.64 5.44
CA GLU A 73 2.28 8.02 6.82
C GLU A 73 3.01 7.08 7.77
N GLU A 74 3.65 7.65 8.79
CA GLU A 74 4.03 6.91 9.98
C GLU A 74 2.94 7.07 11.04
N TYR A 75 2.32 5.97 11.44
CA TYR A 75 1.24 5.93 12.42
C TYR A 75 1.56 4.92 13.51
N LYS A 76 1.72 5.40 14.75
CA LYS A 76 2.10 4.58 15.93
C LYS A 76 3.38 3.74 15.71
N GLY A 77 4.37 4.33 15.03
CA GLY A 77 5.65 3.67 14.73
C GLY A 77 5.55 2.58 13.65
N LYS A 78 4.44 2.52 12.90
CA LYS A 78 4.24 1.62 11.74
C LYS A 78 4.05 2.46 10.48
N TYR A 79 4.38 1.91 9.32
CA TYR A 79 4.28 2.63 8.04
C TYR A 79 3.00 2.29 7.28
N ILE A 80 2.43 3.30 6.63
CA ILE A 80 1.26 3.20 5.75
C ILE A 80 1.62 3.87 4.43
N PHE A 81 1.65 3.08 3.35
CA PHE A 81 1.76 3.57 1.98
C PHE A 81 0.35 3.61 1.39
N TYR A 82 -0.23 4.78 1.15
CA TYR A 82 -1.63 4.85 0.70
C TYR A 82 -1.82 4.49 -0.78
N SER A 83 -0.83 4.78 -1.61
CA SER A 83 -0.76 4.37 -3.01
C SER A 83 0.68 4.47 -3.50
N LEU A 84 1.20 3.40 -4.09
CA LEU A 84 2.51 3.40 -4.76
C LEU A 84 2.44 3.85 -6.24
N GLY A 85 1.26 4.26 -6.71
CA GLY A 85 1.05 4.63 -8.11
C GLY A 85 1.07 3.42 -9.06
N ASN A 86 1.40 3.68 -10.32
CA ASN A 86 1.48 2.64 -11.36
C ASN A 86 2.90 2.06 -11.44
N PHE A 87 3.03 0.81 -11.89
CA PHE A 87 4.34 0.18 -12.16
C PHE A 87 4.46 -0.35 -13.59
N VAL A 88 3.67 -1.36 -13.95
CA VAL A 88 3.49 -1.81 -15.34
C VAL A 88 2.05 -1.49 -15.72
N PHE A 89 1.84 -0.39 -16.44
CA PHE A 89 0.50 0.13 -16.73
C PHE A 89 0.49 1.00 -17.99
N ASP A 90 -0.62 1.00 -18.73
CA ASP A 90 -0.78 1.63 -20.05
C ASP A 90 -1.34 3.06 -20.03
N GLN A 91 -1.44 3.67 -18.86
CA GLN A 91 -1.94 5.04 -18.69
C GLN A 91 -0.84 6.09 -18.92
N MET A 92 -0.63 6.46 -20.18
CA MET A 92 0.39 7.45 -20.58
C MET A 92 -0.14 8.89 -20.69
N TRP A 93 -1.41 9.13 -20.35
CA TRP A 93 -2.11 10.40 -20.61
C TRP A 93 -1.76 11.53 -19.62
N SER A 94 -1.09 11.23 -18.51
CA SER A 94 -0.51 12.26 -17.61
C SER A 94 0.88 11.86 -17.12
N GLN A 95 1.65 12.85 -16.66
CA GLN A 95 2.92 12.58 -15.99
C GLN A 95 2.71 11.74 -14.72
N LYS A 96 1.73 12.09 -13.88
CA LYS A 96 1.51 11.42 -12.60
C LYS A 96 1.05 9.96 -12.75
N THR A 97 0.31 9.60 -13.80
CA THR A 97 -0.02 8.18 -14.08
C THR A 97 1.16 7.36 -14.59
N ARG A 98 2.23 8.03 -15.04
CA ARG A 98 3.49 7.39 -15.41
C ARG A 98 4.46 7.28 -14.25
N GLU A 99 4.23 8.00 -13.15
CA GLU A 99 5.09 7.95 -11.97
C GLU A 99 4.60 6.86 -10.99
N GLY A 100 5.56 6.20 -10.37
CA GLY A 100 5.30 5.21 -9.34
C GLY A 100 6.47 5.04 -8.40
N GLU A 101 6.28 4.19 -7.40
CA GLU A 101 7.27 3.90 -6.38
C GLU A 101 7.43 2.40 -6.15
N ILE A 102 8.68 1.94 -6.11
CA ILE A 102 9.04 0.64 -5.58
C ILE A 102 9.43 0.85 -4.12
N VAL A 103 8.72 0.18 -3.22
CA VAL A 103 9.08 0.16 -1.81
C VAL A 103 9.84 -1.12 -1.47
N LYS A 104 11.02 -0.97 -0.87
CA LYS A 104 11.79 -2.06 -0.28
C LYS A 104 11.68 -1.98 1.23
N ILE A 105 11.12 -3.00 1.86
CA ILE A 105 10.93 -3.05 3.31
C ILE A 105 11.97 -3.98 3.93
N TYR A 106 12.53 -3.55 5.07
CA TYR A 106 13.45 -4.34 5.88
C TYR A 106 12.73 -4.75 7.16
N PHE A 107 12.66 -6.05 7.40
CA PHE A 107 11.97 -6.63 8.56
C PHE A 107 12.98 -7.26 9.51
N SER A 108 12.67 -7.20 10.79
CA SER A 108 13.20 -8.09 11.82
C SER A 108 12.06 -8.75 12.58
N LYS A 109 12.40 -9.58 13.57
CA LYS A 109 11.42 -10.22 14.47
C LYS A 109 10.56 -9.20 15.24
N ASP A 110 11.01 -7.95 15.35
CA ASP A 110 10.34 -6.88 16.09
C ASP A 110 9.47 -5.99 15.17
N GLY A 111 9.46 -6.25 13.86
CA GLY A 111 8.62 -5.59 12.87
C GLY A 111 9.40 -4.94 11.73
N VAL A 112 8.87 -3.83 11.19
CA VAL A 112 9.54 -3.05 10.12
C VAL A 112 10.61 -2.16 10.74
N GLU A 113 11.87 -2.32 10.31
CA GLU A 113 13.00 -1.51 10.79
C GLU A 113 13.19 -0.23 9.98
N LYS A 114 13.05 -0.35 8.66
CA LYS A 114 13.17 0.77 7.72
C LYS A 114 12.57 0.40 6.37
N TYR A 115 12.47 1.39 5.50
CA TYR A 115 12.15 1.21 4.09
C TYR A 115 13.04 2.08 3.21
N ASP A 116 13.26 1.63 1.97
CA ASP A 116 13.80 2.46 0.89
C ASP A 116 12.72 2.65 -0.17
N LEU A 117 12.54 3.88 -0.65
CA LEU A 117 11.68 4.18 -1.79
C LEU A 117 12.52 4.47 -3.03
N THR A 118 12.19 3.79 -4.12
CA THR A 118 12.78 4.02 -5.44
C THR A 118 11.70 4.53 -6.38
N ARG A 119 11.86 5.74 -6.90
CA ARG A 119 10.93 6.30 -7.89
C ARG A 119 11.15 5.66 -9.25
N ILE A 120 10.06 5.44 -9.96
CA ILE A 120 10.08 4.98 -11.34
C ILE A 120 9.24 5.91 -12.22
N VAL A 121 9.56 5.90 -13.51
CA VAL A 121 8.72 6.46 -14.56
C VAL A 121 8.44 5.37 -15.58
N ILE A 122 7.19 5.28 -16.04
CA ILE A 122 6.76 4.38 -17.11
C ILE A 122 6.98 5.08 -18.45
N ASP A 123 7.75 4.41 -19.30
CA ASP A 123 7.98 4.76 -20.69
C ASP A 123 7.26 3.73 -21.59
N ASP A 124 6.91 4.10 -22.81
CA ASP A 124 6.26 3.26 -23.84
C ASP A 124 5.15 2.31 -23.30
N TYR A 125 4.14 2.86 -22.62
CA TYR A 125 2.93 2.17 -22.13
C TYR A 125 3.14 1.03 -21.11
N SER A 126 4.34 0.57 -20.82
CA SER A 126 4.51 -0.58 -19.90
C SER A 126 5.95 -0.81 -19.43
N ARG A 127 6.87 0.10 -19.72
CA ARG A 127 8.30 -0.07 -19.43
C ARG A 127 8.69 0.80 -18.23
N PRO A 128 8.61 0.29 -16.98
CA PRO A 128 9.10 1.03 -15.83
C PRO A 128 10.61 1.19 -15.90
N ARG A 129 11.08 2.40 -15.62
CA ARG A 129 12.50 2.74 -15.50
C ARG A 129 12.72 3.45 -14.17
N ILE A 130 13.78 3.04 -13.46
CA ILE A 130 14.21 3.71 -12.24
C ILE A 130 14.68 5.14 -12.57
N VAL A 131 14.19 6.10 -11.82
CA VAL A 131 14.70 7.47 -11.83
C VAL A 131 15.99 7.46 -11.01
N GLN A 132 17.14 7.61 -11.67
CA GLN A 132 18.41 7.75 -10.96
C GLN A 132 18.45 9.11 -10.24
N PRO A 133 19.08 9.19 -9.05
CA PRO A 133 19.24 10.45 -8.32
C PRO A 133 19.99 11.52 -9.11
#